data_AF-A0A536ZMN7-F1
#
_entry.id   AF-A0A536ZMN7-F1
#
_cell.length_a   1.000
_cell.length_b   1.000
_cell.length_c   1.000
_cell.angle_alpha   90.00
_cell.angle_beta   90.00
_cell.angle_gamma   90.00
#
_symmetry.space_group_name_H-M   'P 1'
#
loop_
_entity.id
_entity.type
_entity.pdbx_description
1 polymer ?
#
loop_
_entity_poly.entity_id
_entity_poly.type
_entity_poly.pdbx_seq_one_letter_code
_entity_poly.pdbx_strand_id
1 'polypeptide(L)'
;MTKASCYFAAGVAVCALLCAHSSSAGRPSMAECFEGSDFIANAALSRDAGMSSEAFIGRMEEDFVAIQGFPSELRWFVHDSDDEAFLLESAREVFAHPGAAKSHRQTFLQACVERMAV
;
A
#
# COMPACT_ATOMS: atom_id res chain seq x y z
N MET A 1 33.09 -7.34 -47.24
CA MET A 1 32.22 -6.24 -46.73
C MET A 1 30.88 -6.84 -46.35
N THR A 2 30.62 -7.09 -45.07
CA THR A 2 29.37 -7.70 -44.59
C THR A 2 28.73 -6.73 -43.58
N LYS A 3 27.97 -5.77 -44.10
CA LYS A 3 27.21 -4.75 -43.36
C LYS A 3 25.86 -5.30 -42.87
N ALA A 4 25.87 -6.42 -42.14
CA ALA A 4 24.62 -7.11 -41.77
C ALA A 4 24.45 -7.36 -40.26
N SER A 5 25.13 -6.59 -39.41
CA SER A 5 25.07 -6.80 -37.94
C SER A 5 24.58 -5.60 -37.13
N CYS A 6 24.13 -4.50 -37.76
CA CYS A 6 23.71 -3.30 -37.00
C CYS A 6 22.19 -3.10 -36.86
N TYR A 7 21.33 -3.87 -37.53
CA TYR A 7 19.90 -3.55 -37.57
C TYR A 7 19.03 -4.26 -36.52
N PHE A 8 19.55 -5.26 -35.80
CA PHE A 8 18.75 -5.98 -34.79
C PHE A 8 18.83 -5.40 -33.37
N ALA A 9 19.83 -4.57 -33.07
CA ALA A 9 19.96 -3.95 -31.74
C ALA A 9 19.09 -2.70 -31.57
N ALA A 10 18.58 -2.11 -32.66
CA ALA A 10 17.84 -0.85 -32.61
C ALA A 10 16.32 -1.02 -32.37
N GLY A 11 15.76 -2.22 -32.58
CA GLY A 11 14.31 -2.45 -32.50
C GLY A 11 13.76 -2.72 -31.10
N VAL A 12 14.59 -3.19 -30.16
CA VAL A 12 14.13 -3.60 -28.82
C VAL A 12 14.10 -2.44 -27.82
N ALA A 13 14.89 -1.39 -28.05
CA ALA A 13 15.01 -0.28 -27.10
C ALA A 13 13.81 0.69 -27.08
N VAL A 14 12.95 0.68 -28.11
CA VAL A 14 11.86 1.67 -28.25
C VAL A 14 10.58 1.25 -27.52
N CYS A 15 10.33 -0.04 -27.27
CA CYS A 15 9.11 -0.50 -26.58
C CYS A 15 9.14 -0.31 -25.06
N ALA A 16 10.31 -0.17 -24.43
CA ALA A 16 10.42 -0.04 -22.98
C ALA A 16 10.02 1.35 -22.43
N LEU A 17 9.92 2.36 -23.30
CA LEU A 17 9.64 3.75 -22.88
C LEU A 17 8.15 4.10 -22.81
N LEU A 18 7.24 3.23 -23.27
CA LEU A 18 5.79 3.49 -23.26
C LEU A 18 5.08 2.96 -22.01
N CYS A 19 5.78 2.25 -21.12
CA CYS A 19 5.22 1.72 -19.88
C CYS A 19 5.58 2.54 -18.63
N ALA A 20 6.24 3.69 -18.79
CA ALA A 20 6.40 4.67 -17.73
C ALA A 20 5.06 5.38 -17.49
N HIS A 21 4.04 4.62 -17.09
CA HIS A 21 3.00 5.18 -16.25
C HIS A 21 3.76 5.64 -15.01
N SER A 22 3.83 6.95 -14.80
CA SER A 22 4.11 7.46 -13.47
C SER A 22 3.19 6.67 -12.55
N SER A 23 3.76 5.79 -11.73
CA SER A 23 3.06 5.27 -10.57
C SER A 23 2.80 6.53 -9.76
N SER A 24 1.64 7.13 -9.99
CA SER A 24 1.09 8.08 -9.04
C SER A 24 0.83 7.19 -7.85
N ALA A 25 1.81 7.11 -6.94
CA ALA A 25 1.59 6.59 -5.60
C ALA A 25 0.22 7.12 -5.20
N GLY A 26 -0.75 6.23 -5.01
CA GLY A 26 -2.14 6.61 -4.78
C GLY A 26 -2.14 7.67 -3.70
N ARG A 27 -2.48 8.93 -4.03
CA ARG A 27 -2.56 9.98 -3.02
C ARG A 27 -3.85 9.68 -2.27
N PRO A 28 -3.79 9.20 -1.01
CA PRO A 28 -5.01 8.84 -0.32
C PRO A 28 -5.90 10.08 -0.22
N SER A 29 -7.20 9.90 -0.34
CA SER A 29 -8.14 10.96 -0.06
C SER A 29 -8.17 11.26 1.45
N MET A 30 -8.69 12.44 1.83
CA MET A 30 -8.92 12.72 3.26
C MET A 30 -9.83 11.67 3.91
N ALA A 31 -10.82 11.16 3.17
CA ALA A 31 -11.72 10.11 3.65
C ALA A 31 -10.95 8.82 3.94
N GLU A 32 -10.10 8.38 3.01
CA GLU A 32 -9.25 7.20 3.19
C GLU A 32 -8.26 7.36 4.33
N CYS A 33 -7.72 8.55 4.56
CA CYS A 33 -6.88 8.77 5.74
C CYS A 33 -7.65 8.63 7.06
N PHE A 34 -8.91 9.09 7.12
CA PHE A 34 -9.75 8.85 8.29
C PHE A 34 -10.11 7.38 8.46
N GLU A 35 -10.59 6.73 7.40
CA GLU A 35 -10.99 5.33 7.42
C GLU A 35 -9.80 4.40 7.73
N GLY A 36 -8.65 4.63 7.12
CA GLY A 36 -7.41 3.91 7.40
C GLY A 36 -6.96 4.13 8.85
N SER A 37 -7.11 5.35 9.40
CA SER A 37 -6.81 5.58 10.82
C SER A 37 -7.73 4.80 11.75
N ASP A 38 -9.01 4.69 11.41
CA ASP A 38 -9.99 3.90 12.16
C ASP A 38 -9.71 2.40 12.02
N PHE A 39 -9.27 1.93 10.84
CA PHE A 39 -8.80 0.57 10.63
C PHE A 39 -7.61 0.23 11.53
N ILE A 40 -6.61 1.11 11.62
CA ILE A 40 -5.45 0.93 12.51
C ILE A 40 -5.86 0.97 13.99
N ALA A 41 -6.82 1.82 14.36
CA ALA A 41 -7.41 1.79 15.71
C ALA A 41 -8.06 0.43 16.01
N ASN A 42 -8.79 -0.12 15.04
CA ASN A 42 -9.44 -1.42 15.15
C ASN A 42 -8.44 -2.58 15.18
N ALA A 43 -7.29 -2.46 14.53
CA ALA A 43 -6.19 -3.42 14.68
C ALA A 43 -5.72 -3.47 16.15
N ALA A 44 -5.57 -2.32 16.80
CA ALA A 44 -5.19 -2.25 18.22
C ALA A 44 -6.29 -2.83 19.13
N LEU A 45 -7.57 -2.57 18.83
CA LEU A 45 -8.68 -3.17 19.56
C LEU A 45 -8.75 -4.69 19.38
N SER A 46 -8.43 -5.19 18.17
CA SER A 46 -8.41 -6.63 17.87
C SER A 46 -7.28 -7.33 18.62
N ARG A 47 -6.09 -6.71 18.66
CA ARG A 47 -4.96 -7.14 19.50
C ARG A 47 -5.37 -7.22 20.97
N ASP A 48 -5.98 -6.16 21.49
CA ASP A 48 -6.41 -6.09 22.90
C ASP A 48 -7.52 -7.11 23.23
N ALA A 49 -8.29 -7.53 22.23
CA ALA A 49 -9.26 -8.62 22.31
C ALA A 49 -8.63 -10.02 22.18
N GLY A 50 -7.32 -10.13 22.03
CA GLY A 50 -6.56 -11.39 22.02
C GLY A 50 -6.23 -11.95 20.63
N MET A 51 -6.45 -11.20 19.55
CA MET A 51 -5.98 -11.59 18.22
C MET A 51 -4.44 -11.54 18.15
N SER A 52 -3.80 -12.58 17.61
CA SER A 52 -2.35 -12.59 17.43
C SER A 52 -1.94 -11.72 16.23
N SER A 53 -0.68 -11.28 16.22
CA SER A 53 -0.13 -10.53 15.09
C SER A 53 -0.18 -11.35 13.80
N GLU A 54 0.22 -12.62 13.87
CA GLU A 54 0.24 -13.52 12.72
C GLU A 54 -1.15 -13.70 12.11
N ALA A 55 -2.18 -13.83 12.96
CA ALA A 55 -3.55 -13.98 12.51
C ALA A 55 -4.09 -12.70 11.84
N PHE A 56 -3.84 -11.53 12.43
CA PHE A 56 -4.30 -10.25 11.87
C PHE A 56 -3.57 -9.91 10.57
N ILE A 57 -2.23 -9.95 10.61
CA ILE A 57 -1.38 -9.61 9.47
C ILE A 57 -1.57 -10.61 8.33
N GLY A 58 -1.66 -11.91 8.62
CA GLY A 58 -1.91 -12.93 7.61
C GLY A 58 -3.24 -12.71 6.89
N ARG A 59 -4.32 -12.39 7.62
CA ARG A 59 -5.61 -12.05 6.99
C ARG A 59 -5.51 -10.80 6.13
N MET A 60 -4.84 -9.77 6.61
CA MET A 60 -4.67 -8.52 5.87
C MET A 60 -3.92 -8.75 4.54
N GLU A 61 -2.86 -9.56 4.55
CA GLU A 61 -2.13 -9.95 3.34
C GLU A 61 -3.00 -10.79 2.38
N GLU A 62 -3.81 -11.72 2.90
CA GLU A 62 -4.80 -12.46 2.10
C GLU A 62 -5.81 -11.53 1.42
N ASP A 63 -6.30 -10.52 2.15
CA ASP A 63 -7.26 -9.54 1.65
C ASP A 63 -6.65 -8.68 0.53
N PHE A 64 -5.38 -8.28 0.65
CA PHE A 64 -4.65 -7.57 -0.42
C PHE A 64 -4.58 -8.40 -1.71
N VAL A 65 -4.19 -9.67 -1.59
CA VAL A 65 -4.15 -10.61 -2.72
C VAL A 65 -5.53 -10.79 -3.33
N ALA A 66 -6.60 -10.80 -2.53
CA ALA A 66 -7.96 -10.94 -3.02
C ALA A 66 -8.43 -9.70 -3.80
N ILE A 67 -8.08 -8.50 -3.34
CA ILE A 67 -8.56 -7.25 -3.97
C ILE A 67 -7.72 -6.80 -5.18
N GLN A 68 -6.51 -7.34 -5.36
CA GLN A 68 -5.64 -6.99 -6.49
C GLN A 68 -6.27 -7.27 -7.87
N GLY A 69 -7.29 -8.15 -7.93
CA GLY A 69 -8.02 -8.46 -9.16
C GLY A 69 -8.97 -7.35 -9.62
N PHE A 70 -9.31 -6.40 -8.73
CA PHE A 70 -10.18 -5.26 -9.07
C PHE A 70 -9.36 -4.09 -9.63
N PRO A 71 -9.96 -3.22 -10.48
CA PRO A 71 -9.37 -1.93 -10.85
C PRO A 71 -8.97 -1.11 -9.61
N SER A 72 -7.85 -0.37 -9.69
CA SER A 72 -7.28 0.32 -8.52
C SER A 72 -8.23 1.36 -7.94
N GLU A 73 -9.00 2.05 -8.77
CA GLU A 73 -10.02 3.03 -8.36
C GLU A 73 -11.20 2.43 -7.58
N LEU A 74 -11.35 1.10 -7.59
CA LEU A 74 -12.37 0.38 -6.82
C LEU A 74 -11.80 -0.27 -5.55
N ARG A 75 -10.48 -0.27 -5.38
CA ARG A 75 -9.85 -0.78 -4.16
C ARG A 75 -9.91 0.30 -3.09
N TRP A 76 -10.31 -0.09 -1.89
CA TRP A 76 -10.26 0.80 -0.74
C TRP A 76 -8.82 0.94 -0.27
N PHE A 77 -8.31 2.19 -0.19
CA PHE A 77 -7.02 2.59 0.35
C PHE A 77 -5.78 2.07 -0.41
N VAL A 78 -5.83 0.82 -0.88
CA VAL A 78 -4.70 0.03 -1.37
C VAL A 78 -4.72 0.02 -2.89
N HIS A 79 -4.36 1.16 -3.50
CA HIS A 79 -4.42 1.30 -4.96
C HIS A 79 -3.19 0.70 -5.63
N ASP A 80 -2.05 0.73 -4.95
CA ASP A 80 -0.76 0.21 -5.40
C ASP A 80 0.06 -0.41 -4.25
N SER A 81 1.25 -0.89 -4.58
CA SER A 81 2.16 -1.55 -3.63
C SER A 81 2.70 -0.63 -2.53
N ASP A 82 2.77 0.68 -2.78
CA ASP A 82 3.24 1.62 -1.77
C ASP A 82 2.16 1.84 -0.71
N ASP A 83 0.89 1.84 -1.12
CA ASP A 83 -0.25 1.89 -0.20
C ASP A 83 -0.37 0.59 0.62
N GLU A 84 -0.16 -0.57 -0.03
CA GLU A 84 -0.06 -1.88 0.66
C GLU A 84 1.01 -1.84 1.76
N ALA A 85 2.22 -1.43 1.39
CA ALA A 85 3.35 -1.38 2.32
C ALA A 85 3.08 -0.40 3.48
N PHE A 86 2.50 0.77 3.19
CA PHE A 86 2.19 1.77 4.20
C PHE A 86 1.15 1.28 5.22
N LEU A 87 0.05 0.68 4.76
CA LEU A 87 -1.00 0.17 5.63
C LEU A 87 -0.51 -1.04 6.43
N LEU A 88 0.21 -1.96 5.77
CA LEU A 88 0.74 -3.18 6.38
C LEU A 88 1.76 -2.88 7.48
N GLU A 89 2.70 -1.98 7.22
CA GLU A 89 3.70 -1.60 8.23
C GLU A 89 3.02 -0.91 9.43
N SER A 90 2.04 -0.07 9.18
CA SER A 90 1.25 0.56 10.25
C SER A 90 0.49 -0.46 11.10
N ALA A 91 -0.03 -1.53 10.49
CA ALA A 91 -0.64 -2.63 11.23
C ALA A 91 0.41 -3.44 12.00
N ARG A 92 1.59 -3.71 11.43
CA ARG A 92 2.69 -4.39 12.13
C ARG A 92 3.12 -3.61 13.37
N GLU A 93 3.23 -2.29 13.26
CA GLU A 93 3.61 -1.39 14.36
C GLU A 93 2.63 -1.47 15.55
N VAL A 94 1.33 -1.64 15.28
CA VAL A 94 0.32 -1.85 16.34
C VAL A 94 0.65 -3.07 17.21
N PHE A 95 1.14 -4.16 16.62
CA PHE A 95 1.48 -5.37 17.37
C PHE A 95 2.89 -5.30 17.96
N ALA A 96 3.85 -4.68 17.27
CA ALA A 96 5.22 -4.55 17.71
C ALA A 96 5.37 -3.62 18.93
N HIS A 97 4.62 -2.53 18.96
CA HIS A 97 4.64 -1.52 20.03
C HIS A 97 3.23 -1.31 20.59
N PRO A 98 2.76 -2.20 21.49
CA PRO A 98 1.41 -2.10 22.03
C PRO A 98 1.14 -0.77 22.75
N GLY A 99 0.23 0.02 22.19
CA GLY A 99 -0.28 1.25 22.78
C GLY A 99 -1.79 1.38 22.63
N ALA A 100 -2.34 2.47 23.16
CA ALA A 100 -3.79 2.73 23.07
C ALA A 100 -4.22 2.90 21.60
N ALA A 101 -5.39 2.35 21.23
CA ALA A 101 -5.95 2.45 19.88
C ALA A 101 -6.01 3.89 19.35
N LYS A 102 -6.38 4.85 20.21
CA LYS A 102 -6.42 6.28 19.87
C LYS A 102 -5.04 6.83 19.48
N SER A 103 -3.96 6.34 20.10
CA SER A 103 -2.60 6.76 19.79
C SER A 103 -2.20 6.29 18.39
N HIS A 104 -2.41 4.99 18.09
CA HIS A 104 -2.12 4.45 16.75
C HIS A 104 -2.95 5.13 15.66
N ARG A 105 -4.25 5.40 15.94
CA ARG A 105 -5.12 6.18 15.07
C ARG A 105 -4.53 7.55 14.73
N GLN A 106 -4.10 8.30 15.74
CA GLN A 106 -3.56 9.66 15.56
C GLN A 106 -2.25 9.63 14.76
N THR A 107 -1.34 8.71 15.09
CA THR A 107 -0.07 8.53 14.37
C THR A 107 -0.31 8.21 12.90
N PHE A 108 -1.20 7.25 12.60
CA PHE A 108 -1.52 6.88 11.22
C PHE A 108 -2.16 8.04 10.45
N LEU A 109 -3.15 8.72 11.05
CA LEU A 109 -3.84 9.83 10.41
C LEU A 109 -2.85 10.95 10.03
N GLN A 110 -1.93 11.28 10.94
CA GLN A 110 -0.89 12.28 10.68
C GLN A 110 -0.01 11.87 9.51
N ALA A 111 0.52 10.65 9.52
CA ALA A 111 1.39 10.14 8.45
C ALA A 111 0.66 10.05 7.09
N CYS A 112 -0.61 9.63 7.10
CA CYS A 112 -1.42 9.55 5.89
C CYS A 112 -1.67 10.93 5.29
N VAL A 113 -2.04 11.93 6.11
CA VAL A 113 -2.24 13.32 5.64
C VAL A 113 -0.94 13.90 5.09
N GLU A 114 0.21 13.58 5.67
CA GLU A 114 1.52 13.97 5.12
C GLU A 114 1.77 13.32 3.75
N ARG A 115 1.41 12.04 3.58
CA ARG A 115 1.48 11.33 2.30
C ARG A 115 0.55 11.92 1.23
N MET A 116 -0.54 12.59 1.62
CA MET A 116 -1.40 13.30 0.66
C MET A 116 -0.71 14.48 -0.02
N ALA A 117 0.36 15.03 0.56
CA ALA A 117 1.04 16.23 0.05
C ALA A 117 2.11 15.92 -0.99
N VAL A 118 2.71 14.72 -0.92
CA VAL A 118 3.73 14.21 -1.85
C VAL A 118 3.10 13.57 -3.09
#